data_AF-V5RX62-F1
#
_entry.id   AF-V5RX62-F1
#
_cell.length_a   1.000
_cell.length_b   1.000
_cell.length_c   1.000
_cell.angle_alpha   90.00
_cell.angle_beta   90.00
_cell.angle_gamma   90.00
#
_symmetry.space_group_name_H-M   'P 1'
#
loop_
_entity.id
_entity.type
_entity.pdbx_description
1 polymer ?
#
loop_
_entity_poly.entity_id
_entity_poly.type
_entity_poly.pdbx_seq_one_letter_code
_entity_poly.pdbx_strand_id
1 'polypeptide(L)'
;MIRELQFAIDWLVRGKDGRAYIFQFPNLSIIGWFASMVIAQLTTANLKTGFSSISFAFLSIWCYLEITQGSSRFRRILGGVVAIVLAYGLFG
;
A
#
# COMPACT_ATOMS: atom_id res chain seq x y z
N MET A 1 19.27 21.74 -12.94
CA MET A 1 18.92 21.12 -11.64
C MET A 1 17.42 21.18 -11.34
N ILE A 2 16.79 22.37 -11.31
CA ILE A 2 15.34 22.50 -10.97
C ILE A 2 14.41 21.78 -11.98
N ARG A 3 14.72 21.82 -13.27
CA ARG A 3 13.92 21.14 -14.32
C ARG A 3 13.92 19.60 -14.20
N GLU A 4 15.05 19.00 -13.89
CA GLU A 4 15.17 17.54 -13.73
C GLU A 4 14.33 17.04 -12.54
N LEU A 5 14.31 17.81 -11.45
CA LEU A 5 13.49 17.50 -10.29
C LEU A 5 12.00 17.56 -10.61
N GLN A 6 11.56 18.59 -11.34
CA GLN A 6 10.17 18.72 -11.79
C GLN A 6 9.76 17.54 -12.66
N PHE A 7 10.63 17.13 -13.59
CA PHE A 7 10.39 15.98 -14.46
C PHE A 7 10.24 14.67 -13.67
N ALA A 8 11.11 14.43 -12.68
CA ALA A 8 11.04 13.25 -11.82
C ALA A 8 9.75 13.21 -10.98
N ILE A 9 9.35 14.35 -10.41
CA ILE A 9 8.11 14.48 -9.63
C ILE A 9 6.89 14.22 -10.53
N ASP A 10 6.84 14.85 -11.70
CA ASP A 10 5.76 14.63 -12.66
C ASP A 10 5.70 13.17 -13.09
N TRP A 11 6.84 12.52 -13.30
CA TRP A 11 6.90 11.11 -13.66
C TRP A 11 6.37 10.18 -12.56
N LEU A 12 6.58 10.51 -11.29
CA LEU A 12 6.09 9.74 -10.15
C LEU A 12 4.57 9.92 -9.93
N VAL A 13 4.09 11.16 -10.04
CA VAL A 13 2.73 11.54 -9.64
C VAL A 13 1.73 11.47 -10.79
N ARG A 14 2.16 11.66 -12.04
CA ARG A 14 1.25 11.51 -13.19
C ARG A 14 0.83 10.07 -13.40
N GLY A 15 -0.47 9.89 -13.55
CA GLY A 15 -1.05 8.65 -14.03
C GLY A 15 -1.07 8.53 -15.54
N LYS A 16 -1.48 7.35 -16.02
CA LYS A 16 -1.56 7.01 -17.46
C LYS A 16 -2.55 7.90 -18.24
N ASP A 17 -3.50 8.52 -17.55
CA ASP A 17 -4.50 9.43 -18.10
C ASP A 17 -4.01 10.89 -18.17
N GLY A 18 -2.74 11.14 -17.84
CA GLY A 18 -2.13 12.47 -17.89
C GLY A 18 -2.48 13.36 -16.70
N ARG A 19 -3.23 12.88 -15.70
CA ARG A 19 -3.55 13.63 -14.48
C ARG A 19 -2.51 13.40 -13.39
N ALA A 20 -2.20 14.46 -12.64
CA ALA A 20 -1.36 14.36 -11.45
C ALA A 20 -2.20 13.88 -10.25
N TYR A 21 -1.84 12.74 -9.67
CA TYR A 21 -2.55 12.17 -8.53
C TYR A 21 -1.82 12.48 -7.23
N ILE A 22 -2.05 13.68 -6.71
CA ILE A 22 -1.49 14.13 -5.42
C ILE A 22 -2.31 13.55 -4.26
N PHE A 23 -3.64 13.43 -4.42
CA PHE A 23 -4.53 12.89 -3.42
C PHE A 23 -5.55 11.94 -4.05
N GLN A 24 -5.72 10.76 -3.44
CA GLN A 24 -6.69 9.75 -3.86
C GLN A 24 -7.30 9.10 -2.62
N PHE A 25 -8.58 8.75 -2.70
CA PHE A 25 -9.21 8.01 -1.62
C PHE A 25 -8.49 6.67 -1.39
N PRO A 26 -8.33 6.26 -0.12
CA PRO A 26 -7.79 4.95 0.21
C PRO A 26 -8.69 3.86 -0.37
N ASN A 27 -8.08 2.81 -0.90
CA ASN A 27 -8.82 1.66 -1.37
C ASN A 27 -9.36 0.83 -0.19
N LEU A 28 -10.38 0.02 -0.49
CA LEU A 28 -11.03 -0.85 0.51
C LEU A 28 -10.03 -1.73 1.24
N SER A 29 -8.99 -2.20 0.55
CA SER A 29 -7.94 -3.03 1.14
C SER A 29 -7.14 -2.31 2.22
N ILE A 30 -6.76 -1.03 2.04
CA ILE A 30 -6.10 -0.26 3.11
C ILE A 30 -7.04 -0.03 4.28
N ILE A 31 -8.32 0.24 4.02
CA ILE A 31 -9.31 0.45 5.08
C ILE A 31 -9.46 -0.84 5.90
N GLY A 32 -9.60 -1.99 5.23
CA GLY A 32 -9.66 -3.30 5.87
C GLY A 32 -8.40 -3.66 6.65
N TRP A 33 -7.22 -3.38 6.10
CA TRP A 33 -5.93 -3.55 6.79
C TRP A 33 -5.87 -2.71 8.07
N PHE A 34 -6.22 -1.43 7.98
CA PHE A 34 -6.15 -0.50 9.12
C PHE A 34 -7.15 -0.90 10.21
N ALA A 35 -8.40 -1.19 9.83
CA ALA A 35 -9.42 -1.61 10.79
C ALA A 35 -9.04 -2.90 11.52
N SER A 36 -8.59 -3.92 10.79
CA SER A 36 -8.15 -5.19 11.38
C SER A 36 -6.88 -5.03 12.23
N MET A 37 -5.95 -4.17 11.82
CA MET A 37 -4.77 -3.83 12.61
C MET A 37 -5.17 -3.21 13.95
N VAL A 38 -6.07 -2.22 13.94
CA VAL A 38 -6.58 -1.58 15.16
C VAL A 38 -7.28 -2.59 16.07
N ILE A 39 -8.15 -3.45 15.52
CA ILE A 39 -8.84 -4.48 16.30
C ILE A 39 -7.83 -5.47 16.91
N ALA A 40 -6.79 -5.86 16.18
CA ALA A 40 -5.74 -6.73 16.71
C ALA A 40 -5.01 -6.09 17.91
N GLN A 41 -4.79 -4.77 17.91
CA GLN A 41 -4.16 -4.07 19.04
C GLN A 41 -5.07 -3.96 20.26
N LEU A 42 -6.39 -3.96 20.07
CA LEU A 42 -7.39 -3.87 21.13
C LEU A 42 -7.80 -5.23 21.71
N THR A 43 -7.34 -6.34 21.12
CA THR A 43 -7.73 -7.70 21.49
C THR A 43 -6.55 -8.50 22.05
N THR A 44 -6.86 -9.59 22.76
CA THR A 44 -5.86 -10.46 23.42
C THR A 44 -5.88 -11.88 22.87
N ALA A 45 -4.77 -12.59 23.03
CA ALA A 45 -4.60 -14.01 22.71
C ALA A 45 -5.02 -14.36 21.26
N ASN A 46 -5.91 -15.35 21.08
CA ASN A 46 -6.25 -15.91 19.77
C ASN A 46 -6.88 -14.90 18.81
N LEU A 47 -7.67 -13.94 19.34
CA LEU A 47 -8.30 -12.92 18.51
C LEU A 47 -7.26 -11.96 17.92
N LYS A 48 -6.24 -11.59 18.69
CA LYS A 48 -5.12 -10.77 18.20
C LYS A 48 -4.44 -11.44 17.02
N THR A 49 -4.09 -12.72 17.14
CA THR A 49 -3.47 -13.49 16.05
C THR A 49 -4.37 -13.55 14.82
N GLY A 50 -5.66 -13.83 14.99
CA GLY A 50 -6.62 -13.87 13.87
C GLY A 50 -6.72 -12.54 13.13
N PHE A 51 -6.89 -11.44 13.86
CA PHE A 51 -6.98 -10.10 13.25
C PHE A 51 -5.66 -9.63 12.65
N SER A 52 -4.51 -10.00 13.22
CA SER A 52 -3.20 -9.77 12.61
C SER A 52 -3.06 -10.49 11.26
N SER A 53 -3.51 -11.74 11.15
CA SER A 53 -3.52 -12.48 9.88
C SER A 53 -4.46 -11.86 8.84
N ILE A 54 -5.65 -11.40 9.27
CA ILE A 54 -6.59 -10.67 8.39
C ILE A 54 -5.98 -9.36 7.90
N SER A 55 -5.32 -8.62 8.79
CA SER A 55 -4.61 -7.39 8.46
C SER A 55 -3.52 -7.64 7.42
N PHE A 56 -2.70 -8.66 7.64
CA PHE A 56 -1.69 -9.10 6.68
C PHE A 56 -2.29 -9.44 5.31
N ALA A 57 -3.42 -10.16 5.27
CA ALA A 57 -4.10 -10.51 4.02
C ALA A 57 -4.59 -9.27 3.25
N PHE A 58 -5.22 -8.32 3.95
CA PHE A 58 -5.67 -7.07 3.33
C PHE A 58 -4.50 -6.25 2.75
N LEU A 59 -3.38 -6.15 3.48
CA LEU A 59 -2.21 -5.42 3.00
C LEU A 59 -1.53 -6.14 1.82
N SER A 60 -1.56 -7.48 1.80
CA SER A 60 -1.05 -8.27 0.68
C SER A 60 -1.90 -8.05 -0.60
N ILE A 61 -3.23 -8.07 -0.47
CA ILE A 61 -4.16 -7.75 -1.56
C ILE A 61 -3.93 -6.31 -2.05
N TRP A 62 -3.73 -5.38 -1.13
CA TRP A 62 -3.41 -4.00 -1.46
C TRP A 62 -2.16 -3.91 -2.34
N CYS A 63 -1.07 -4.54 -1.92
CA CYS A 63 0.18 -4.53 -2.69
C CYS A 63 -0.02 -5.08 -4.10
N TYR A 64 -0.74 -6.19 -4.24
CA TYR A 64 -1.06 -6.77 -5.54
C TYR A 64 -1.85 -5.80 -6.44
N LEU A 65 -2.88 -5.15 -5.87
CA LEU A 65 -3.68 -4.16 -6.60
C LEU A 65 -2.84 -2.94 -7.00
N GLU A 66 -1.95 -2.46 -6.14
CA GLU A 66 -1.09 -1.32 -6.50
C GLU A 66 -0.11 -1.66 -7.61
N ILE A 67 0.55 -2.81 -7.55
CA ILE A 67 1.54 -3.23 -8.54
C ILE A 67 0.89 -3.39 -9.92
N THR A 68 -0.29 -4.02 -9.97
CA THR A 68 -0.99 -4.33 -11.22
C THR A 68 -1.82 -3.15 -11.74
N GLN A 69 -2.62 -2.54 -10.88
CA GLN A 69 -3.68 -1.58 -11.22
C GLN A 69 -3.42 -0.17 -10.68
N GLY A 70 -2.31 0.08 -9.98
CA GLY A 70 -1.98 1.40 -9.45
C GLY A 70 -2.04 2.50 -10.52
N SER A 71 -2.69 3.61 -10.18
CA SER A 71 -2.98 4.73 -11.09
C SER A 71 -1.75 5.60 -11.38
N SER A 72 -0.83 5.72 -10.41
CA SER A 72 0.45 6.42 -10.54
C SER A 72 1.64 5.45 -10.37
N ARG A 73 2.80 5.84 -10.90
CA ARG A 73 4.04 5.06 -10.74
C ARG A 73 4.49 5.01 -9.28
N PHE A 74 4.31 6.12 -8.56
CA PHE A 74 4.54 6.18 -7.13
C PHE A 74 3.78 5.07 -6.39
N ARG A 75 2.48 4.92 -6.64
CA ARG A 75 1.64 3.89 -6.00
C ARG A 75 2.12 2.48 -6.31
N ARG A 76 2.44 2.20 -7.58
CA ARG A 76 2.97 0.89 -8.02
C ARG A 76 4.27 0.53 -7.30
N ILE A 77 5.20 1.50 -7.21
CA ILE A 77 6.49 1.32 -6.53
C ILE A 77 6.26 1.09 -5.04
N LEU A 78 5.40 1.89 -4.41
CA LEU A 78 5.07 1.73 -2.99
C LEU A 78 4.48 0.35 -2.70
N GLY A 79 3.54 -0.13 -3.53
CA GLY A 79 3.00 -1.48 -3.43
C GLY A 79 4.07 -2.57 -3.53
N GLY A 80 5.02 -2.42 -4.46
CA GLY A 80 6.16 -3.33 -4.60
C GLY A 80 7.09 -3.34 -3.39
N VAL A 81 7.43 -2.16 -2.86
CA VAL A 81 8.27 -2.03 -1.67
C VAL A 81 7.60 -2.66 -0.45
N VAL A 82 6.31 -2.38 -0.22
CA VAL A 82 5.57 -2.97 0.90
C VAL A 82 5.45 -4.49 0.74
N ALA A 83 5.24 -5.01 -0.47
CA ALA A 83 5.23 -6.46 -0.72
C ALA A 83 6.56 -7.12 -0.33
N ILE A 84 7.69 -6.49 -0.67
CA ILE A 84 9.02 -6.97 -0.29
C ILE A 84 9.17 -6.99 1.23
N VAL A 85 8.81 -5.90 1.91
CA VAL A 85 8.86 -5.82 3.38
C VAL A 85 8.01 -6.90 4.04
N LEU A 86 6.79 -7.14 3.53
CA LEU A 86 5.92 -8.20 4.01
C LEU A 86 6.53 -9.59 3.80
N ALA A 87 7.13 -9.84 2.65
CA ALA A 87 7.82 -11.09 2.38
C ALA A 87 9.00 -11.29 3.34
N TYR A 88 9.85 -10.27 3.53
CA TYR A 88 10.94 -10.34 4.50
C TYR A 88 10.43 -10.63 5.92
N GLY A 89 9.31 -10.01 6.35
CA GLY A 89 8.71 -10.29 7.65
C GLY A 89 8.12 -11.70 7.81
N LEU A 90 7.86 -12.42 6.72
CA LEU A 90 7.42 -13.82 6.76
C LEU A 90 8.57 -14.82 6.91
N PHE A 91 9.76 -14.47 6.41
CA PHE A 91 10.93 -15.37 6.35
C PHE A 91 12.05 -15.01 7.32
N GLY A 92 11.98 -13.82 7.94
CA GLY A 92 12.95 -13.29 8.89
C GLY A 92 12.64 -13.61 10.35
#